data_AF-A0AAW4VBY9-F1
#
_entry.id   AF-A0AAW4VBY9-F1
#
_cell.length_a   1.000
_cell.length_b   1.000
_cell.length_c   1.000
_cell.angle_alpha   90.00
_cell.angle_beta   90.00
_cell.angle_gamma   90.00
#
_symmetry.space_group_name_H-M   'P 1'
#
loop_
_entity.id
_entity.type
_entity.pdbx_description
1 polymer ?
#
loop_
_entity_poly.entity_id
_entity_poly.type
_entity_poly.pdbx_seq_one_letter_code
_entity_poly.pdbx_strand_id
1 'polypeptide(L)'
;MDRITEETTFLCKKKINTIEDLENYESKMSNKIEKLVKERRCLYNKVKRCRNLERKEMIQKDIETISKEIKDYRKEVKLCEGIKQRSLKIKDKLQTVKEQENKVQERSSKERKRNY
;
A
#
# COMPACT_ATOMS: atom_id res chain seq x y z
N MET A 1 6.43 5.01 17.35
CA MET A 1 5.68 5.86 16.42
C MET A 1 4.34 5.19 16.17
N ASP A 2 3.24 5.94 16.21
CA ASP A 2 1.92 5.40 15.92
C ASP A 2 1.82 4.98 14.45
N ARG A 3 1.18 3.82 14.18
CA ARG A 3 0.99 3.30 12.82
C ARG A 3 0.24 4.29 11.91
N ILE A 4 -0.54 5.21 12.47
CA ILE A 4 -1.26 6.25 11.71
C ILE A 4 -0.28 7.33 11.25
N THR A 5 0.65 7.74 12.10
CA THR A 5 1.68 8.75 11.80
C THR A 5 2.62 8.28 10.70
N GLU A 6 2.99 7.00 10.69
CA GLU A 6 3.84 6.43 9.63
C GLU A 6 3.13 6.44 8.27
N GLU A 7 1.84 6.10 8.24
CA GLU A 7 1.03 6.12 7.02
C GLU A 7 0.80 7.53 6.49
N THR A 8 0.45 8.50 7.33
CA THR A 8 0.29 9.90 6.90
C THR A 8 1.61 10.50 6.44
N THR A 9 2.72 10.19 7.12
CA THR A 9 4.06 10.62 6.67
C THR A 9 4.42 10.01 5.32
N PHE A 10 4.09 8.74 5.09
CA PHE A 10 4.32 8.06 3.81
C PHE A 10 3.49 8.69 2.68
N LEU A 11 2.19 8.89 2.90
CA LEU A 11 1.29 9.52 1.93
C LEU A 11 1.79 10.92 1.54
N CYS A 12 2.17 11.72 2.54
CA CYS A 12 2.66 13.07 2.35
C CYS A 12 3.99 13.07 1.56
N LYS A 13 4.94 12.18 1.90
CA LYS A 13 6.22 12.03 1.18
C LYS A 13 6.03 11.61 -0.27
N LYS A 14 5.06 10.73 -0.56
CA LYS A 14 4.78 10.22 -1.91
C LYS A 14 3.77 11.09 -2.69
N LYS A 15 3.27 12.18 -2.08
CA LYS A 15 2.23 13.08 -2.63
C LYS A 15 0.97 12.34 -3.06
N ILE A 16 0.55 11.35 -2.27
CA ILE A 16 -0.65 10.56 -2.51
C ILE A 16 -1.80 11.21 -1.75
N ASN A 17 -2.73 11.82 -2.48
CA ASN A 17 -3.85 12.57 -1.89
C ASN A 17 -5.18 11.83 -2.05
N THR A 18 -5.31 10.95 -3.05
CA THR A 18 -6.53 10.21 -3.34
C THR A 18 -6.33 8.70 -3.27
N ILE A 19 -7.43 7.95 -3.15
CA ILE A 19 -7.40 6.48 -3.25
C ILE A 19 -6.91 6.05 -4.63
N GLU A 20 -7.27 6.79 -5.68
CA GLU A 20 -6.81 6.52 -7.05
C GLU A 20 -5.29 6.72 -7.20
N ASP A 21 -4.71 7.75 -6.58
CA ASP A 21 -3.26 7.94 -6.53
C ASP A 21 -2.56 6.76 -5.85
N LEU A 22 -3.17 6.22 -4.79
CA LEU A 22 -2.66 5.09 -4.04
C LEU A 22 -2.69 3.80 -4.89
N GLU A 23 -3.78 3.56 -5.62
CA GLU A 23 -3.91 2.42 -6.56
C GLU A 23 -2.93 2.52 -7.73
N ASN A 24 -2.76 3.72 -8.29
CA ASN A 24 -1.77 4.00 -9.32
C ASN A 24 -0.34 3.75 -8.82
N TYR A 25 -0.04 4.16 -7.58
CA TYR A 25 1.24 3.89 -6.94
C TYR A 25 1.47 2.38 -6.73
N GLU A 26 0.46 1.68 -6.22
CA GLU A 26 0.50 0.23 -5.99
C GLU A 26 0.76 -0.55 -7.28
N SER A 27 0.06 -0.21 -8.36
CA SER A 27 0.25 -0.80 -9.69
C SER A 27 1.66 -0.51 -10.23
N LYS A 28 2.15 0.72 -10.12
CA LYS A 28 3.52 1.09 -10.52
C LYS A 28 4.58 0.30 -9.75
N MET A 29 4.43 0.16 -8.44
CA MET A 29 5.36 -0.61 -7.62
C MET A 29 5.29 -2.11 -7.93
N SER A 30 4.10 -2.66 -8.16
CA SER A 30 3.90 -4.06 -8.56
C SER A 30 4.58 -4.36 -9.90
N ASN A 31 4.40 -3.49 -10.89
CA ASN A 31 5.10 -3.59 -12.18
C ASN A 31 6.63 -3.49 -12.02
N LYS A 32 7.12 -2.65 -11.11
CA LYS A 32 8.55 -2.52 -10.82
C LYS A 32 9.11 -3.79 -10.16
N ILE A 33 8.36 -4.38 -9.22
CA ILE A 33 8.69 -5.68 -8.62
C ILE A 33 8.78 -6.76 -9.71
N GLU A 34 7.82 -6.82 -10.63
CA GLU A 34 7.84 -7.81 -11.70
C GLU A 34 9.09 -7.68 -12.59
N LYS A 35 9.45 -6.45 -12.96
CA LYS A 35 10.67 -6.17 -13.72
C LYS A 35 11.92 -6.62 -12.97
N LEU A 36 12.04 -6.28 -11.69
CA LEU A 36 13.19 -6.68 -10.85
C LEU A 36 13.25 -8.21 -10.64
N VAL A 37 12.10 -8.88 -10.53
CA VAL A 37 12.05 -10.34 -10.43
C VAL A 37 12.55 -10.98 -11.73
N LYS A 38 12.16 -10.45 -12.89
CA LYS A 38 12.68 -10.90 -14.19
C LYS A 38 14.18 -10.65 -14.31
N GLU A 39 14.66 -9.48 -13.90
CA GLU A 39 16.08 -9.14 -13.91
C GLU A 39 16.90 -10.06 -13.00
N ARG A 40 16.45 -10.28 -11.75
CA ARG A 40 17.08 -11.21 -10.82
C ARG A 40 17.17 -12.62 -11.39
N ARG A 41 16.11 -13.09 -12.07
CA ARG A 41 16.12 -14.39 -12.77
C ARG A 41 17.19 -14.43 -13.86
N CYS A 42 17.31 -13.37 -14.65
CA CYS A 42 18.37 -13.25 -15.65
C CYS A 42 19.77 -13.28 -15.02
N LEU A 43 19.98 -12.60 -13.89
CA LEU A 43 21.25 -12.63 -13.17
C LEU A 43 21.59 -14.03 -12.64
N TYR A 44 20.64 -14.75 -12.03
CA TYR A 44 20.86 -16.15 -11.63
C TYR A 44 21.32 -17.03 -12.80
N ASN A 45 20.68 -16.86 -13.96
CA ASN A 45 21.08 -17.57 -15.18
C ASN A 45 22.49 -17.19 -15.65
N LYS A 46 22.90 -15.92 -15.49
CA LYS A 46 24.26 -15.46 -15.79
C LYS A 46 25.28 -16.06 -14.81
N VAL A 47 25.01 -16.08 -13.50
CA VAL A 47 25.89 -16.72 -12.49
C VAL A 47 26.13 -18.18 -12.84
N LYS A 48 25.06 -18.92 -13.18
CA LYS A 48 25.15 -20.35 -13.53
C LYS A 48 26.07 -20.62 -14.73
N ARG A 49 26.13 -19.70 -15.70
CA ARG A 49 26.94 -19.84 -16.93
C ARG A 49 28.33 -19.24 -16.82
N CYS A 50 28.58 -18.38 -15.84
CA CYS A 50 29.87 -17.73 -15.68
C CYS A 50 30.90 -18.76 -15.17
N ARG A 51 32.14 -18.69 -15.69
CA ARG A 51 33.27 -19.53 -15.22
C ARG A 51 34.28 -18.75 -14.38
N ASN A 52 34.31 -17.43 -14.54
CA ASN A 52 35.17 -16.53 -13.76
C ASN A 52 34.55 -16.31 -12.35
N LEU A 53 35.34 -16.55 -11.30
CA LEU A 53 34.90 -16.47 -9.90
C LEU A 53 34.60 -15.03 -9.46
N GLU A 54 35.48 -14.08 -9.79
CA GLU A 54 35.33 -12.66 -9.45
C GLU A 54 34.06 -12.08 -10.09
N ARG A 55 33.81 -12.42 -11.36
CA ARG A 55 32.60 -12.00 -12.05
C ARG A 55 31.34 -12.63 -11.46
N LYS A 56 31.40 -13.86 -10.94
CA LYS A 56 30.27 -14.46 -10.20
C LYS A 56 29.97 -13.70 -8.93
N GLU A 57 30.99 -13.34 -8.15
CA GLU A 57 30.81 -12.60 -6.90
C GLU A 57 30.18 -11.23 -7.15
N MET A 58 30.59 -10.52 -8.20
CA MET A 58 29.96 -9.26 -8.59
C MET A 58 28.47 -9.45 -8.91
N ILE A 59 28.13 -10.42 -9.76
CA ILE A 59 26.73 -10.68 -10.13
C ILE A 59 25.91 -11.14 -8.90
N GLN A 60 26.53 -11.86 -7.96
CA GLN A 60 25.87 -12.28 -6.72
C GLN A 60 25.54 -11.07 -5.83
N LYS A 61 26.44 -10.07 -5.73
CA LYS A 61 26.16 -8.80 -5.05
C LYS A 61 25.01 -8.03 -5.72
N ASP A 62 24.93 -8.04 -7.05
CA ASP A 62 23.82 -7.44 -7.78
C ASP A 62 22.49 -8.14 -7.45
N ILE A 63 22.49 -9.48 -7.41
CA ILE A 63 21.32 -10.28 -7.01
C ILE A 63 20.85 -9.95 -5.59
N GLU A 64 21.78 -9.78 -4.65
CA GLU A 64 21.47 -9.40 -3.27
C GLU A 64 20.84 -8.01 -3.22
N THR A 65 21.40 -7.06 -3.96
CA THR A 65 20.89 -5.68 -4.06
C THR A 65 19.46 -5.67 -4.62
N ILE A 66 19.23 -6.35 -5.75
CA ILE A 66 17.89 -6.47 -6.34
C ILE A 66 16.93 -7.19 -5.39
N SER A 67 17.40 -8.19 -4.65
CA SER A 67 16.55 -8.90 -3.68
C SER A 67 16.15 -8.01 -2.50
N LYS A 68 17.03 -7.11 -2.04
CA LYS A 68 16.69 -6.09 -1.03
C LYS A 68 15.67 -5.11 -1.58
N GLU A 69 15.87 -4.60 -2.79
CA GLU A 69 14.92 -3.69 -3.44
C GLU A 69 13.52 -4.32 -3.59
N ILE A 70 13.44 -5.57 -4.08
CA ILE A 70 12.17 -6.29 -4.18
C ILE A 70 11.49 -6.39 -2.82
N LYS A 71 12.25 -6.66 -1.75
CA LYS A 71 11.71 -6.75 -0.39
C LYS A 71 11.15 -5.41 0.08
N ASP A 72 11.83 -4.31 -0.21
CA ASP A 72 11.39 -2.99 0.21
C ASP A 72 10.18 -2.50 -0.58
N TYR A 73 10.15 -2.72 -1.91
CA TYR A 73 8.95 -2.43 -2.72
C TYR A 73 7.74 -3.25 -2.26
N ARG A 74 7.92 -4.52 -1.87
CA ARG A 74 6.82 -5.34 -1.31
C ARG A 74 6.29 -4.78 0.01
N LYS A 75 7.15 -4.21 0.86
CA LYS A 75 6.71 -3.53 2.09
C LYS A 75 5.91 -2.28 1.77
N GLU A 76 6.35 -1.48 0.79
CA GLU A 76 5.62 -0.28 0.37
C GLU A 76 4.24 -0.64 -0.18
N VAL A 77 4.12 -1.68 -1.02
CA VAL A 77 2.82 -2.17 -1.52
C VAL A 77 1.92 -2.59 -0.37
N LYS A 78 2.43 -3.37 0.59
CA LYS A 78 1.67 -3.79 1.78
C LYS A 78 1.22 -2.61 2.64
N LEU A 79 2.05 -1.56 2.74
CA LEU A 79 1.68 -0.33 3.43
C LEU A 79 0.51 0.37 2.72
N CYS A 80 0.54 0.44 1.39
CA CYS A 80 -0.56 1.01 0.58
C CYS A 80 -1.86 0.23 0.79
N GLU A 81 -1.80 -1.10 0.77
CA GLU A 81 -2.97 -1.96 1.04
C GLU A 81 -3.53 -1.71 2.46
N GLY A 82 -2.64 -1.61 3.47
CA GLY A 82 -3.02 -1.28 4.83
C GLY A 82 -3.74 0.07 4.94
N ILE A 83 -3.21 1.11 4.29
CA ILE A 83 -3.82 2.44 4.22
C ILE A 83 -5.22 2.36 3.61
N LYS A 84 -5.35 1.67 2.46
CA LYS A 84 -6.62 1.52 1.74
C LYS A 84 -7.68 0.84 2.63
N GLN A 85 -7.33 -0.25 3.28
CA GLN A 85 -8.22 -0.98 4.19
C GLN A 85 -8.67 -0.12 5.38
N ARG A 86 -7.75 0.69 5.95
CA ARG A 86 -8.11 1.61 7.05
C ARG A 86 -9.01 2.75 6.58
N SER A 87 -8.73 3.32 5.41
CA SER A 87 -9.55 4.37 4.81
C SER A 87 -10.99 3.89 4.58
N LEU A 88 -11.16 2.68 4.03
CA LEU A 88 -12.47 2.05 3.85
C LEU A 88 -13.21 1.85 5.18
N LYS A 89 -12.54 1.29 6.20
CA LYS A 89 -13.15 1.10 7.53
C LYS A 89 -13.58 2.40 8.19
N ILE A 90 -12.81 3.48 8.03
CA ILE A 90 -13.18 4.80 8.56
C ILE A 90 -14.42 5.34 7.84
N LYS A 91 -14.47 5.19 6.50
CA LYS A 91 -15.63 5.57 5.69
C LYS A 91 -16.90 4.83 6.12
N ASP A 92 -16.82 3.52 6.33
CA ASP A 92 -17.97 2.70 6.77
C ASP A 92 -18.48 3.12 8.16
N LYS A 93 -17.56 3.38 9.10
CA LYS A 93 -17.91 3.86 10.45
C LYS A 93 -18.59 5.23 10.40
N LEU A 94 -18.08 6.16 9.60
CA LEU A 94 -18.69 7.48 9.42
C LEU A 94 -20.10 7.38 8.84
N GLN A 95 -20.32 6.49 7.86
CA GLN A 95 -21.65 6.26 7.29
C GLN A 95 -22.62 5.71 8.34
N THR A 96 -22.18 4.74 9.14
CA THR A 96 -23.00 4.15 10.21
C THR A 96 -23.43 5.19 11.24
N VAL A 97 -22.50 6.06 11.68
CA VAL A 97 -22.80 7.14 12.63
C VAL A 97 -23.83 8.11 12.03
N LYS A 98 -23.64 8.51 10.77
CA LYS A 98 -24.56 9.43 10.08
C LYS A 98 -25.97 8.85 9.93
N GLU A 99 -26.09 7.55 9.65
CA GLU A 99 -27.38 6.86 9.60
C GLU A 99 -28.05 6.78 10.98
N GLN A 100 -27.28 6.57 12.05
CA GLN A 100 -27.80 6.59 13.42
C GLN A 100 -28.30 7.99 13.81
N GLU A 101 -27.52 9.04 13.53
CA GLU A 101 -27.92 10.43 13.77
C GLU A 101 -29.21 10.78 13.03
N ASN A 102 -29.31 10.41 11.75
CA ASN A 102 -30.53 10.64 10.96
C ASN A 102 -31.75 9.91 11.56
N LYS A 103 -31.60 8.67 12.01
CA LYS A 103 -32.69 7.91 12.66
C LYS A 103 -33.14 8.54 13.98
N VAL A 104 -32.20 9.07 14.77
CA VAL A 104 -32.52 9.79 16.02
C VAL A 104 -33.22 11.12 15.72
N GLN A 105 -32.74 11.86 14.72
CA GLN A 105 -33.36 13.09 14.24
C GLN A 105 -34.80 12.84 13.74
N GLU A 106 -35.03 11.78 12.97
CA GLU A 106 -36.36 11.39 12.50
C GLU A 106 -37.30 10.96 13.63
N ARG A 107 -36.81 10.20 14.61
CA ARG A 107 -37.61 9.79 15.77
C ARG A 107 -38.05 11.01 16.59
N SER A 108 -37.10 11.89 16.90
CA SER A 108 -37.41 13.12 17.68
C SER A 108 -38.37 14.06 16.94
N SER A 109 -38.28 14.16 15.62
CA SER A 109 -39.21 14.97 14.82
C SER A 109 -40.59 14.32 14.64
N LYS A 110 -40.69 12.99 14.57
CA LYS A 110 -41.98 12.26 14.61
C LYS A 110 -42.68 12.39 15.97
N GLU A 111 -41.92 12.38 17.06
CA GLU A 111 -42.45 12.49 18.42
C GLU A 111 -42.94 13.92 18.73
N ARG A 112 -42.21 14.95 18.27
CA ARG A 112 -42.67 16.35 18.32
C ARG A 112 -43.96 16.60 17.56
N LYS A 113 -44.20 15.90 16.44
CA LYS A 113 -45.44 16.00 15.65
C LYS A 113 -46.63 15.25 16.24
N ARG A 114 -46.40 14.31 17.17
CA ARG A 114 -47.47 13.58 17.87
C ARG A 114 -47.98 14.27 19.13
N ASN A 115 -47.17 15.18 19.70
CA ASN A 115 -47.50 15.91 20.92
C ASN A 115 -48.13 17.30 20.64
N TYR A 116 -48.61 17.52 19.42
CA TYR A 116 -49.33 18.71 18.96
C TYR A 116 -50.63 18.24 18.28
#